data_AF-A0A453KHW1-F1
#
_entry.id   AF-A0A453KHW1-F1
#
_cell.length_a   1.000
_cell.length_b   1.000
_cell.length_c   1.000
_cell.angle_alpha   90.00
_cell.angle_beta   90.00
_cell.angle_gamma   90.00
#
_symmetry.space_group_name_H-M   'P 1'
#
loop_
_entity.id
_entity.type
_entity.pdbx_description
1 polymer ?
#
loop_
_entity_poly.entity_id
_entity_poly.type
_entity_poly.pdbx_seq_one_letter_code
_entity_poly.pdbx_strand_id
1 'polypeptide(L)'
;MSKLEPFVSIPEDTIREALKVVLDTRNHPVLIHCKRGKHRTGCVVGCLRKLQRWCLTSVFDEYQRFAAAKARVSDLRFIELFDISSLKHLPASFSC
;
A
#
# COMPACT_ATOMS: atom_id res chain seq x y z
N MET A 1 -13.27 28.09 5.32
CA MET A 1 -13.74 26.73 4.99
C MET A 1 -12.68 26.02 4.15
N SER A 2 -11.76 25.32 4.81
CA SER A 2 -10.95 24.20 4.26
C SER A 2 -10.04 23.72 5.40
N LYS A 3 -10.42 22.61 6.05
CA LYS A 3 -9.47 21.90 6.92
C LYS A 3 -8.37 21.40 5.98
N LEU A 4 -7.20 22.05 6.00
CA LEU A 4 -5.96 21.40 5.59
C LEU A 4 -5.88 20.15 6.46
N GLU A 5 -6.19 18.99 5.89
CA GLU A 5 -5.80 17.77 6.58
C GLU A 5 -4.29 17.88 6.77
N PRO A 6 -3.79 17.80 8.01
CA PRO A 6 -2.36 17.90 8.25
C PRO A 6 -1.67 16.91 7.31
N PHE A 7 -0.55 17.31 6.73
CA PHE A 7 0.33 16.46 5.93
C PHE A 7 0.85 15.32 6.81
N VAL A 8 -0.02 14.37 7.15
CA VAL A 8 0.33 13.14 7.84
C VAL A 8 0.89 12.24 6.76
N SER A 9 2.19 12.45 6.52
CA SER A 9 3.04 11.47 5.87
C SER A 9 2.79 10.11 6.54
N ILE A 10 2.48 9.09 5.74
CA ILE A 10 2.35 7.73 6.27
C ILE A 10 3.78 7.26 6.55
N PRO A 11 4.14 6.93 7.81
CA PRO A 11 5.49 6.48 8.11
C PRO A 11 5.78 5.20 7.33
N GLU A 12 6.92 5.16 6.65
CA GLU A 12 7.32 4.02 5.82
C GLU A 12 7.38 2.72 6.64
N ASP A 13 7.89 2.80 7.88
CA ASP A 13 7.98 1.67 8.79
C ASP A 13 6.60 1.10 9.16
N THR A 14 5.57 1.94 9.25
CA THR A 14 4.21 1.46 9.51
C THR A 14 3.69 0.62 8.34
N ILE A 15 3.98 1.03 7.10
CA ILE A 15 3.62 0.25 5.90
C ILE A 15 4.42 -1.06 5.86
N ARG A 16 5.70 -1.01 6.20
CA ARG A 16 6.58 -2.19 6.26
C ARG A 16 6.08 -3.22 7.26
N GLU A 17 5.74 -2.81 8.48
CA GLU A 17 5.20 -3.73 9.50
C GLU A 17 3.84 -4.29 9.07
N ALA A 18 2.97 -3.48 8.47
CA ALA A 18 1.71 -3.97 7.91
C ALA A 18 1.93 -5.04 6.83
N LEU A 19 2.90 -4.84 5.93
CA LEU A 19 3.24 -5.81 4.90
C LEU A 19 3.78 -7.12 5.49
N LYS A 20 4.59 -7.07 6.56
CA LYS A 20 5.05 -8.30 7.23
C LYS A 20 3.88 -9.15 7.74
N VAL A 21 2.86 -8.52 8.34
CA VAL A 21 1.64 -9.20 8.80
C VAL A 21 0.89 -9.82 7.62
N VAL A 22 0.74 -9.06 6.53
CA VAL A 22 0.00 -9.48 5.32
C VAL A 22 0.71 -10.55 4.51
N LEU A 23 2.04 -10.65 4.58
CA LEU A 23 2.82 -11.67 3.88
C LEU A 23 2.90 -12.99 4.65
N ASP A 24 2.63 -12.98 5.96
CA ASP A 24 2.62 -14.18 6.79
C ASP A 24 1.29 -14.94 6.63
N THR A 25 1.35 -16.02 5.86
CA THR A 25 0.19 -16.87 5.54
C THR A 25 -0.56 -17.42 6.74
N ARG A 26 0.09 -17.51 7.92
CA ARG A 26 -0.54 -17.94 9.18
C ARG A 26 -1.61 -16.97 9.67
N ASN A 27 -1.56 -15.71 9.23
CA ASN A 27 -2.54 -14.70 9.59
C ASN A 27 -3.79 -14.76 8.70
N HIS A 28 -3.78 -15.52 7.60
CA HIS A 28 -4.87 -15.47 6.62
C HIS A 28 -6.09 -16.28 7.07
N PRO A 29 -7.31 -15.77 6.83
CA PRO A 29 -7.65 -14.56 6.07
C PRO A 29 -7.49 -13.24 6.86
N VAL A 30 -6.91 -12.20 6.22
CA VAL A 30 -6.71 -10.85 6.80
C VAL A 30 -7.53 -9.79 6.06
N LEU A 31 -8.15 -8.86 6.81
CA LEU A 31 -8.77 -7.65 6.27
C LEU A 31 -7.88 -6.42 6.51
N ILE A 32 -7.43 -5.77 5.43
CA ILE A 32 -6.69 -4.50 5.49
C ILE A 32 -7.70 -3.36 5.37
N HIS A 33 -7.79 -2.50 6.39
CA HIS A 33 -8.67 -1.33 6.32
C HIS A 33 -8.06 -0.08 6.99
N CYS A 34 -8.63 1.07 6.65
CA CYS A 34 -8.44 2.32 7.37
C CYS A 34 -9.80 2.99 7.56
N LYS A 35 -9.86 4.31 7.77
CA LYS A 35 -11.16 5.00 7.94
C LYS A 35 -12.05 4.89 6.71
N ARG A 36 -11.47 4.92 5.51
CA ARG A 36 -12.23 4.94 4.23
C ARG A 36 -11.71 3.99 3.17
N GLY A 37 -10.70 3.18 3.50
CA GLY A 37 -10.08 2.25 2.55
C GLY A 37 -9.35 2.92 1.36
N LYS A 38 -8.93 4.18 1.47
CA LYS A 38 -8.35 4.95 0.34
C LYS A 38 -6.84 5.13 0.45
N HIS A 39 -6.41 6.06 1.30
CA HIS A 39 -4.99 6.48 1.36
C HIS A 39 -4.10 5.42 1.99
N ARG A 40 -4.24 5.17 3.31
CA ARG A 40 -3.39 4.19 4.03
C ARG A 40 -3.53 2.78 3.48
N THR A 41 -4.76 2.33 3.28
CA THR A 41 -5.04 1.03 2.67
C THR A 41 -4.45 0.94 1.27
N GLY A 42 -4.65 1.98 0.44
CA GLY A 42 -4.11 2.03 -0.92
C GLY A 42 -2.58 2.00 -0.95
N CYS A 43 -1.88 2.66 -0.02
CA CYS A 43 -0.42 2.57 0.08
C CYS A 43 0.05 1.15 0.44
N VAL A 44 -0.57 0.49 1.42
CA VAL A 44 -0.23 -0.90 1.77
C VAL A 44 -0.45 -1.83 0.58
N VAL A 45 -1.63 -1.76 -0.05
CA VAL A 45 -1.98 -2.59 -1.20
C VAL A 45 -1.08 -2.29 -2.40
N GLY A 46 -0.79 -1.01 -2.67
CA GLY A 46 0.10 -0.62 -3.76
C GLY A 46 1.52 -1.17 -3.59
N CYS A 47 2.07 -1.09 -2.36
CA CYS A 47 3.37 -1.70 -2.04
C CYS A 47 3.32 -3.24 -2.14
N LEU A 48 2.21 -3.87 -1.75
CA LEU A 48 2.00 -5.31 -1.93
C LEU A 48 1.99 -5.69 -3.42
N ARG A 49 1.31 -4.92 -4.29
CA ARG A 49 1.33 -5.17 -5.75
C ARG A 49 2.72 -5.03 -6.34
N LYS A 50 3.49 -4.06 -5.85
CA LYS A 50 4.90 -3.88 -6.25
C LYS A 50 5.75 -5.11 -5.88
N LEU A 51 5.52 -5.71 -4.70
CA LEU A 51 6.13 -6.98 -4.30
C LEU A 51 5.69 -8.15 -5.21
N GLN A 52 4.43 -8.16 -5.62
CA GLN A 52 3.86 -9.09 -6.60
C GLN A 52 4.33 -8.82 -8.04
N ARG A 53 5.29 -7.91 -8.25
CA ARG A 53 5.89 -7.55 -9.54
C ARG A 53 4.90 -6.97 -10.56
N TRP A 54 3.82 -6.34 -10.10
CA TRP A 54 2.96 -5.57 -10.99
C TRP A 54 3.71 -4.35 -11.53
N CYS A 55 3.43 -3.95 -12.78
CA CYS A 55 3.97 -2.70 -13.31
C CYS A 55 3.33 -1.49 -12.61
N LEU A 56 4.11 -0.41 -12.42
CA LEU A 56 3.65 0.77 -11.67
C LEU A 56 2.35 1.36 -12.23
N THR A 57 2.16 1.34 -13.56
CA THR A 57 0.92 1.80 -14.20
C THR A 57 -0.31 1.04 -13.69
N SER A 58 -0.22 -0.30 -13.58
CA SER A 58 -1.33 -1.12 -13.07
C SER A 58 -1.57 -0.89 -11.58
N VAL A 59 -0.49 -0.68 -10.80
CA VAL A 59 -0.59 -0.35 -9.38
C VAL A 59 -1.29 1.00 -9.17
N PHE A 60 -0.94 1.99 -9.97
CA PHE A 60 -1.54 3.33 -9.90
C PHE A 60 -3.00 3.32 -10.36
N ASP A 61 -3.33 2.56 -11.39
CA ASP A 61 -4.72 2.40 -11.83
C ASP A 61 -5.59 1.77 -10.73
N GLU A 62 -5.12 0.71 -10.07
CA GLU A 62 -5.81 0.08 -8.93
C GLU A 62 -6.00 1.10 -7.79
N TYR A 63 -4.93 1.78 -7.38
CA TYR A 63 -5.01 2.80 -6.32
C TYR A 63 -6.02 3.91 -6.68
N GLN A 64 -5.96 4.46 -7.89
CA GLN A 64 -6.82 5.54 -8.34
C GLN A 64 -8.29 5.10 -8.42
N ARG A 65 -8.56 3.87 -8.84
CA ARG A 65 -9.90 3.30 -8.88
C ARG A 65 -10.55 3.29 -7.50
N PHE A 66 -9.84 2.88 -6.45
CA PHE A 66 -10.37 2.87 -5.08
C PHE A 66 -10.38 4.25 -4.41
N ALA A 67 -9.36 5.07 -4.66
CA ALA A 67 -9.30 6.42 -4.10
C ALA A 67 -10.34 7.36 -4.76
N ALA A 68 -10.64 7.16 -6.04
CA ALA A 68 -11.51 7.97 -6.89
C ALA A 68 -11.13 9.46 -6.83
N ALA A 69 -12.12 10.36 -6.72
CA ALA A 69 -11.91 11.81 -6.61
C ALA A 69 -11.07 12.30 -5.41
N LYS A 70 -10.56 11.38 -4.56
CA LYS A 70 -9.69 11.69 -3.42
C LYS A 70 -8.30 11.05 -3.52
N ALA A 71 -7.90 10.61 -4.72
CA ALA A 71 -6.54 10.16 -4.99
C ALA A 71 -5.53 11.27 -4.64
N ARG A 72 -4.42 10.90 -4.01
CA ARG A 72 -3.34 11.82 -3.65
C ARG A 72 -2.09 11.48 -4.46
N VAL A 73 -1.48 12.49 -5.08
CA VAL A 73 -0.21 12.33 -5.79
C VAL A 73 0.91 11.91 -4.82
N SER A 74 0.85 12.36 -3.57
CA SER A 74 1.80 11.95 -2.51
C SER A 74 1.80 10.43 -2.28
N ASP A 75 0.63 9.79 -2.36
CA ASP A 75 0.50 8.35 -2.12
C ASP A 75 1.07 7.56 -3.32
N LEU A 76 0.81 8.02 -4.55
CA LEU A 76 1.40 7.45 -5.76
C LEU A 76 2.93 7.54 -5.72
N ARG A 77 3.46 8.72 -5.36
CA ARG A 77 4.90 8.94 -5.22
C ARG A 77 5.51 8.09 -4.11
N PHE A 78 4.80 7.91 -3.01
CA PHE A 78 5.22 7.00 -1.94
C PHE A 78 5.34 5.55 -2.46
N ILE A 79 4.30 5.04 -3.14
CA ILE A 79 4.32 3.68 -3.70
C ILE A 79 5.48 3.50 -4.71
N GLU A 80 5.70 4.50 -5.56
CA GLU A 80 6.80 4.52 -6.54
C GLU A 80 8.17 4.40 -5.86
N LEU A 81 8.40 5.16 -4.79
CA LEU A 81 9.70 5.25 -4.11
C LEU A 81 9.91 4.17 -3.04
N PHE A 82 8.86 3.52 -2.55
CA PHE A 82 8.95 2.53 -1.47
C PHE A 82 9.93 1.40 -1.82
N ASP A 83 10.96 1.20 -0.97
CA ASP A 83 11.95 0.16 -1.17
C ASP A 83 11.45 -1.21 -0.71
N ILE A 84 11.18 -2.06 -1.70
CA ILE A 84 10.72 -3.44 -1.51
C ILE A 84 11.86 -4.43 -1.23
N SER A 85 13.13 -4.04 -1.41
CA SER A 85 14.28 -4.95 -1.30
C SER A 85 14.34 -5.63 0.08
N SER A 86 14.09 -4.86 1.14
CA SER A 86 14.06 -5.31 2.54
C SER A 86 13.01 -6.40 2.84
N LEU A 87 12.01 -6.58 1.98
CA LEU A 87 10.91 -7.54 2.17
C LEU A 87 11.04 -8.78 1.29
N LYS A 88 11.98 -8.81 0.34
CA LYS A 88 12.14 -9.93 -0.63
C LYS A 88 12.57 -11.25 0.01
N HIS A 89 13.20 -11.19 1.18
CA HIS A 89 13.65 -12.38 1.91
C HIS A 89 12.53 -13.06 2.69
N LEU A 90 11.35 -12.44 2.80
CA LEU A 90 10.20 -13.06 3.43
C LEU A 90 9.62 -14.14 2.49
N PRO A 91 9.34 -15.34 3.00
CA PRO A 91 8.72 -16.40 2.21
C PRO A 91 7.28 -15.98 1.86
N ALA A 92 7.12 -15.34 0.70
CA ALA A 92 5.82 -15.00 0.16
C ALA A 92 5.44 -16.08 -0.87
N SER A 93 4.56 -17.00 -0.47
CA SER A 93 3.87 -17.87 -1.41
C SER A 93 2.78 -17.04 -2.11
N PHE A 94 3.15 -16.36 -3.19
CA PHE A 94 2.16 -15.81 -4.10
C PHE A 94 1.64 -16.94 -4.98
N SER A 95 0.48 -17.50 -4.62
CA SER A 95 -0.25 -18.36 -5.55
C SER A 95 -0.74 -17.49 -6.71
N CYS A 96 -0.31 -17.83 -7.92
CA CYS A 96 -0.85 -17.28 -9.17
C CYS A 96 -2.27 -17.81 -9.38
#